data_AF-A0A970WEJ7-F1
#
_entry.id   AF-A0A970WEJ7-F1
#
_cell.length_a   1.000
_cell.length_b   1.000
_cell.length_c   1.000
_cell.angle_alpha   90.00
_cell.angle_beta   90.00
_cell.angle_gamma   90.00
#
_symmetry.space_group_name_H-M   'P 1'
#
loop_
_entity.id
_entity.type
_entity.pdbx_description
1 polymer ?
#
loop_
_entity_poly.entity_id
_entity_poly.type
_entity_poly.pdbx_seq_one_letter_code
_entity_poly.pdbx_strand_id
1 'polypeptide(L)'
;MFPSNLPLLPLILDDVPWGLRQMLVQEGIPAVSRDRRGVHGRFLLFDSRNGPCRRPLPSQTAIDVNRLRTGFDSDPFVEWNDSQTSRFQWRVRGLTPTEEVCRVDKRKLRRLLMARLRRMVERRGGVWLGISPYPFPYRSAFNLRIDYDQYDASDFDRLHKALEERQDAVSHFVNGAAYESQGEALARLFGLDVGSHGYRHHTYQTFEENLRNVARGIQVLEEARLVPVGFSAPHGRFNKTLLAALEQLEVSHSSEFAAAYDELPFLPVGSGVLQIPVHPVCLGIFLEAARAGDRHDDKAAAAATAAHFRSVIRAKYAAREPIFLYGHPTGRLGRYPQVLESIFGEIDGRSDVWRVTMSKWAAWWHARSRLRITVTREGDYLVVDAGHDRPEFRLGIEYHRKNKVARLPLDRNTLRILPESIPYESTAEQSPFQPVRVDQTHGLRGRVRRWIDWERETPIDEIAPTNWRNLAKRTLRTLWP
;
A
#
# COMPACT_ATOMS: atom_id res chain seq x y z
N MET A 1 8.72 -18.76 45.37
CA MET A 1 8.48 -17.58 44.52
C MET A 1 8.91 -17.95 43.11
N PHE A 2 7.98 -18.19 42.19
CA PHE A 2 8.34 -18.49 40.80
C PHE A 2 8.53 -17.16 40.05
N PRO A 3 9.74 -16.81 39.58
CA PRO A 3 9.90 -15.73 38.63
C PRO A 3 9.42 -16.25 37.27
N SER A 4 8.12 -16.33 37.06
CA SER A 4 7.60 -16.54 35.70
C SER A 4 7.70 -15.21 34.97
N ASN A 5 8.89 -14.94 34.42
CA ASN A 5 9.07 -13.82 33.50
C ASN A 5 8.30 -14.13 32.23
N LEU A 6 7.05 -13.66 32.16
CA LEU A 6 6.25 -13.69 30.93
C LEU A 6 7.08 -13.08 29.78
N PRO A 7 6.95 -13.62 28.56
CA PRO A 7 7.69 -13.09 27.43
C PRO A 7 7.31 -11.63 27.17
N LEU A 8 8.28 -10.81 26.76
CA LEU A 8 8.09 -9.39 26.47
C LEU A 8 7.21 -9.18 25.22
N LEU A 9 7.28 -10.11 24.27
CA LEU A 9 6.41 -10.19 23.09
C LEU A 9 5.98 -11.66 22.89
N PRO A 10 4.76 -11.94 22.43
CA PRO A 10 3.83 -11.00 21.77
C PRO A 10 3.05 -10.07 22.72
N LEU A 11 2.54 -8.98 22.16
CA LEU A 11 1.52 -8.14 22.79
C LEU A 11 0.17 -8.89 22.78
N ILE A 12 -0.47 -9.00 23.94
CA ILE A 12 -1.78 -9.63 24.07
C ILE A 12 -2.86 -8.60 23.77
N LEU A 13 -3.79 -8.90 22.87
CA LEU A 13 -4.82 -7.99 22.39
C LEU A 13 -6.20 -8.38 22.95
N ASP A 14 -6.72 -7.59 23.88
CA ASP A 14 -8.03 -7.80 24.52
C ASP A 14 -9.01 -6.71 24.07
N ASP A 15 -9.87 -7.06 23.11
CA ASP A 15 -10.91 -6.17 22.58
C ASP A 15 -10.42 -4.79 22.11
N VAL A 16 -9.23 -4.75 21.48
CA VAL A 16 -8.67 -3.53 20.90
C VAL A 16 -9.26 -3.21 19.52
N PRO A 17 -9.29 -1.92 19.09
CA PRO A 17 -9.78 -1.52 17.78
C PRO A 17 -9.07 -2.23 16.64
N TRP A 18 -9.83 -2.58 15.60
CA TRP A 18 -9.28 -3.28 14.44
C TRP A 18 -8.11 -2.54 13.77
N GLY A 19 -8.21 -1.20 13.63
CA GLY A 19 -7.13 -0.40 13.05
C GLY A 19 -5.81 -0.52 13.81
N LEU A 20 -5.84 -0.67 15.14
CA LEU A 20 -4.63 -0.93 15.93
C LEU A 20 -4.00 -2.28 15.59
N ARG A 21 -4.84 -3.32 15.42
CA ARG A 21 -4.38 -4.68 15.08
C ARG A 21 -3.63 -4.68 13.76
N GLN A 22 -4.19 -4.01 12.76
CA GLN A 22 -3.57 -3.91 11.45
C GLN A 22 -2.27 -3.09 11.48
N MET A 23 -2.22 -1.96 12.20
CA MET A 23 -0.98 -1.20 12.35
C MET A 23 0.14 -2.05 12.98
N LEU A 24 -0.17 -2.85 14.01
CA LEU A 24 0.81 -3.78 14.59
C LEU A 24 1.31 -4.82 13.58
N VAL A 25 0.41 -5.37 12.74
CA VAL A 25 0.77 -6.28 11.65
C VAL A 25 1.68 -5.59 10.62
N GLN A 26 1.36 -4.36 10.23
CA GLN A 26 2.19 -3.56 9.32
C GLN A 26 3.60 -3.34 9.89
N GLU A 27 3.69 -2.95 11.16
CA GLU A 27 4.98 -2.78 11.87
C GLU A 27 5.69 -4.12 12.15
N GLY A 28 5.02 -5.26 11.94
CA GLY A 28 5.58 -6.59 12.21
C GLY A 28 5.75 -6.87 13.69
N ILE A 29 5.02 -6.13 14.54
CA ILE A 29 5.08 -6.28 15.98
C ILE A 29 4.30 -7.54 16.37
N PRO A 30 4.91 -8.49 17.08
CA PRO A 30 4.26 -9.74 17.41
C PRO A 30 3.08 -9.45 18.33
N ALA A 31 1.89 -9.85 17.89
CA ALA A 31 0.66 -9.64 18.65
C ALA A 31 -0.30 -10.80 18.44
N VAL A 32 -1.09 -11.07 19.47
CA VAL A 32 -2.01 -12.22 19.52
C VAL A 32 -3.29 -11.81 20.23
N SER A 33 -4.43 -12.21 19.69
CA SER A 33 -5.71 -12.02 20.38
C SER A 33 -5.71 -12.80 21.68
N ARG A 34 -6.28 -12.20 22.73
CA ARG A 34 -6.50 -12.89 24.00
C ARG A 34 -7.49 -14.03 23.77
N ASP A 35 -6.99 -15.26 23.73
CA ASP A 35 -7.82 -16.47 23.80
C ASP A 35 -7.92 -16.99 25.25
N ARG A 36 -8.77 -18.00 25.46
CA ARG A 36 -8.88 -18.69 26.75
C ARG A 36 -7.82 -19.79 26.94
N ARG A 37 -6.94 -20.03 25.96
CA ARG A 37 -6.11 -21.25 25.84
C ARG A 37 -4.60 -21.03 26.08
N GLY A 38 -4.24 -20.04 26.89
CA GLY A 38 -2.91 -20.00 27.51
C GLY A 38 -1.82 -19.30 26.69
N VAL A 39 -2.18 -18.33 25.84
CA VAL A 39 -1.15 -17.49 25.21
C VAL A 39 -0.57 -16.50 26.22
N HIS A 40 0.75 -16.54 26.38
CA HIS A 40 1.48 -15.77 27.37
C HIS A 40 2.21 -14.59 26.73
N GLY A 41 2.05 -13.41 27.33
CA GLY A 41 2.72 -12.18 26.96
C GLY A 41 2.62 -11.20 28.12
N ARG A 42 3.69 -10.46 28.40
CA ARG A 42 3.77 -9.56 29.55
C ARG A 42 2.82 -8.37 29.41
N PHE A 43 2.61 -7.87 28.19
CA PHE A 43 1.80 -6.67 27.96
C PHE A 43 0.44 -7.02 27.40
N LEU A 44 -0.61 -6.58 28.10
CA LEU A 44 -2.01 -6.74 27.72
C LEU A 44 -2.55 -5.39 27.24
N LEU A 45 -2.83 -5.27 25.95
CA LEU A 45 -3.49 -4.11 25.37
C LEU A 45 -5.00 -4.29 25.48
N PHE A 46 -5.71 -3.27 25.98
CA PHE A 46 -7.18 -3.24 26.03
C PHE A 46 -7.70 -1.84 25.73
N ASP A 47 -8.96 -1.72 25.28
CA ASP A 47 -9.61 -0.42 25.06
C ASP A 47 -10.67 -0.15 26.12
N SER A 48 -10.43 0.83 26.99
CA SER A 48 -11.39 1.17 28.06
C SER A 48 -12.76 1.65 27.54
N ARG A 49 -12.89 2.02 26.25
CA ARG A 49 -14.19 2.38 25.65
C ARG A 49 -15.10 1.17 25.43
N ASN A 50 -14.54 -0.03 25.31
CA ASN A 50 -15.29 -1.27 25.11
C ASN A 50 -15.62 -1.98 26.43
N GLY A 51 -15.14 -1.45 27.55
CA GLY A 51 -15.40 -1.98 28.89
C GLY A 51 -14.15 -2.00 29.76
N PRO A 52 -14.27 -2.45 31.02
CA PRO A 52 -13.13 -2.60 31.90
C PRO A 52 -12.16 -3.68 31.37
N CYS A 53 -10.86 -3.49 31.62
CA CYS A 53 -9.86 -4.52 31.35
C CYS A 53 -10.26 -5.82 32.05
N ARG A 54 -10.38 -6.91 31.29
CA ARG A 54 -10.55 -8.23 31.91
C ARG A 54 -9.29 -8.53 32.74
N ARG A 55 -9.48 -9.10 33.93
CA ARG A 55 -8.42 -9.33 34.93
C ARG A 55 -7.11 -9.84 34.28
N PRO A 56 -6.00 -9.08 34.31
CA PRO A 56 -4.71 -9.55 33.81
C PRO A 56 -4.20 -10.74 34.62
N LEU A 57 -3.37 -11.60 34.00
CA LEU A 57 -2.64 -12.65 34.72
C LEU A 57 -1.60 -12.03 35.68
N PRO A 58 -1.15 -12.77 36.72
CA PRO A 58 0.01 -12.35 37.50
C PRO A 58 1.19 -11.99 36.59
N SER A 59 1.89 -10.90 36.90
CA SER A 59 3.00 -10.33 36.11
C SER A 59 2.62 -9.69 34.77
N GLN A 60 1.36 -9.74 34.33
CA GLN A 60 0.92 -8.96 33.17
C GLN A 60 0.76 -7.48 33.53
N THR A 61 1.17 -6.63 32.59
CA THR A 61 1.00 -5.18 32.64
C THR A 61 -0.05 -4.76 31.63
N ALA A 62 -1.19 -4.25 32.12
CA ALA A 62 -2.25 -3.74 31.26
C ALA A 62 -1.90 -2.35 30.70
N ILE A 63 -2.22 -2.12 29.43
CA ILE A 63 -2.03 -0.88 28.70
C ILE A 63 -3.36 -0.52 28.03
N ASP A 64 -3.96 0.57 28.50
CA ASP A 64 -5.18 1.11 27.92
C ASP A 64 -4.86 1.88 26.63
N VAL A 65 -5.30 1.35 25.50
CA VAL A 65 -5.09 1.93 24.16
C VAL A 65 -5.99 3.13 23.91
N ASN A 66 -7.00 3.37 24.74
CA ASN A 66 -7.82 4.57 24.65
C ASN A 66 -7.00 5.85 24.79
N ARG A 67 -5.91 5.79 25.57
CA ARG A 67 -4.95 6.89 25.73
C ARG A 67 -4.22 7.27 24.44
N LEU A 68 -4.23 6.41 23.42
CA LEU A 68 -3.62 6.73 22.12
C LEU A 68 -4.42 7.81 21.37
N ARG A 69 -5.71 7.97 21.67
CA ARG A 69 -6.62 8.94 21.05
C ARG A 69 -6.40 10.39 21.50
N THR A 70 -5.65 10.61 22.59
CA THR A 70 -5.44 11.96 23.14
C THR A 70 -4.80 12.89 22.11
N GLY A 71 -5.41 14.06 21.87
CA GLY A 71 -4.89 15.07 20.94
C GLY A 71 -5.16 14.78 19.45
N PHE A 72 -6.09 13.88 19.13
CA PHE A 72 -6.70 13.80 17.80
C PHE A 72 -8.07 14.48 17.84
N ASP A 73 -8.45 15.15 16.75
CA ASP A 73 -9.75 15.82 16.62
C ASP A 73 -10.91 14.83 16.42
N SER A 74 -10.60 13.63 15.91
CA SER A 74 -11.54 12.54 15.75
C SER A 74 -10.90 11.21 16.12
N ASP A 75 -11.69 10.11 16.22
CA ASP A 75 -11.14 8.81 16.63
C ASP A 75 -10.18 8.28 15.54
N PRO A 76 -8.86 8.19 15.82
CA PRO A 76 -7.89 7.81 14.80
C PRO A 76 -8.08 6.35 14.33
N PHE A 77 -8.71 5.49 15.12
CA PHE A 77 -9.00 4.12 14.69
C PHE A 77 -10.22 4.03 13.76
N VAL A 78 -11.11 5.03 13.81
CA VAL A 78 -12.19 5.20 12.84
C VAL A 78 -11.66 5.82 11.55
N GLU A 79 -10.82 6.85 11.64
CA GLU A 79 -10.17 7.48 10.49
C GLU A 79 -9.32 6.50 9.68
N TRP A 80 -8.67 5.55 10.35
CA TRP A 80 -7.91 4.48 9.69
C TRP A 80 -8.76 3.66 8.70
N ASN A 81 -10.03 3.44 9.04
CA ASN A 81 -11.00 2.70 8.22
C ASN A 81 -11.70 3.58 7.18
N ASP A 82 -11.35 4.86 7.11
CA ASP A 82 -11.92 5.76 6.13
C ASP A 82 -11.48 5.34 4.72
N SER A 83 -12.45 5.34 3.82
CA SER A 83 -12.31 5.06 2.38
C SER A 83 -12.78 6.24 1.53
N GLN A 84 -13.13 7.37 2.16
CA GLN A 84 -13.43 8.59 1.45
C GLN A 84 -12.16 9.14 0.81
N THR A 85 -12.35 9.73 -0.36
CA THR A 85 -11.30 10.43 -1.09
C THR A 85 -11.43 11.94 -0.91
N SER A 86 -10.35 12.64 -1.17
CA SER A 86 -10.34 14.10 -1.29
C SER A 86 -9.32 14.50 -2.35
N ARG A 87 -9.50 15.70 -2.90
CA ARG A 87 -8.57 16.24 -3.89
C ARG A 87 -7.37 16.87 -3.20
N PHE A 88 -6.18 16.57 -3.69
CA PHE A 88 -4.92 17.02 -3.14
C PHE A 88 -4.04 17.63 -4.22
N GLN A 89 -3.23 18.61 -3.84
CA GLN A 89 -2.29 19.32 -4.71
C GLN A 89 -0.85 19.14 -4.25
N TRP A 90 0.05 19.01 -5.22
CA TRP A 90 1.49 19.09 -5.02
C TRP A 90 2.01 20.31 -5.74
N ARG A 91 3.01 20.99 -5.16
CA ARG A 91 3.68 22.13 -5.79
C ARG A 91 5.10 21.74 -6.16
N VAL A 92 5.38 21.66 -7.46
CA VAL A 92 6.67 21.21 -7.96
C VAL A 92 7.08 22.09 -9.13
N ARG A 93 8.18 22.84 -8.97
CA ARG A 93 8.77 23.67 -10.05
C ARG A 93 7.76 24.56 -10.78
N GLY A 94 6.83 25.15 -10.03
CA GLY A 94 5.78 26.04 -10.57
C GLY A 94 4.55 25.32 -11.14
N LEU A 95 4.55 23.99 -11.24
CA LEU A 95 3.38 23.19 -11.58
C LEU A 95 2.59 22.82 -10.33
N THR A 96 1.27 22.68 -10.51
CA THR A 96 0.34 22.26 -9.44
C THR A 96 -0.43 21.00 -9.83
N PRO A 97 0.26 19.85 -10.00
CA PRO A 97 -0.42 18.57 -10.22
C PRO A 97 -1.41 18.29 -9.09
N THR A 98 -2.55 17.74 -9.48
CA THR A 98 -3.69 17.53 -8.60
C THR A 98 -4.23 16.12 -8.81
N GLU A 99 -4.48 15.40 -7.72
CA GLU A 99 -5.01 14.03 -7.76
C GLU A 99 -6.06 13.84 -6.65
N GLU A 100 -7.01 12.93 -6.87
CA GLU A 100 -7.95 12.48 -5.85
C GLU A 100 -7.41 11.22 -5.14
N VAL A 101 -7.07 11.35 -3.86
CA VAL A 101 -6.50 10.25 -3.04
C VAL A 101 -7.27 10.06 -1.75
N CYS A 102 -6.89 9.07 -0.93
CA CYS A 102 -7.53 8.87 0.38
C CYS A 102 -7.48 10.15 1.24
N ARG A 103 -8.60 10.50 1.87
CA ARG A 103 -8.75 11.71 2.68
C ARG A 103 -7.80 11.75 3.88
N VAL A 104 -7.53 10.59 4.46
CA VAL A 104 -6.69 10.42 5.65
C VAL A 104 -5.30 9.98 5.23
N ASP A 105 -4.26 10.69 5.71
CA ASP A 105 -2.87 10.25 5.59
C ASP A 105 -2.62 9.10 6.58
N LYS A 106 -2.92 7.88 6.14
CA LYS A 106 -2.81 6.65 6.94
C LYS A 106 -1.38 6.41 7.41
N ARG A 107 -0.38 6.71 6.57
CA ARG A 107 1.04 6.64 6.92
C ARG A 107 1.37 7.50 8.13
N LYS A 108 1.00 8.79 8.12
CA LYS A 108 1.23 9.71 9.24
C LYS A 108 0.49 9.25 10.49
N LEU A 109 -0.75 8.80 10.34
CA LEU A 109 -1.60 8.30 11.42
C LEU A 109 -0.98 7.08 12.12
N ARG A 110 -0.61 6.04 11.36
CA ARG A 110 0.07 4.83 11.87
C ARG A 110 1.35 5.20 12.60
N ARG A 111 2.25 5.97 11.96
CA ARG A 111 3.55 6.35 12.56
C ARG A 111 3.37 7.05 13.90
N LEU A 112 2.40 7.97 14.01
CA LEU A 112 2.12 8.68 15.25
C LEU A 112 1.60 7.74 16.35
N LEU A 113 0.63 6.90 16.03
CA LEU A 113 0.04 5.94 16.99
C LEU A 113 1.07 4.90 17.45
N MET A 114 1.84 4.33 16.52
CA MET A 114 2.86 3.32 16.81
C MET A 114 4.00 3.90 17.65
N ALA A 115 4.43 5.13 17.37
CA ALA A 115 5.42 5.81 18.21
C ALA A 115 4.90 6.06 19.63
N ARG A 116 3.61 6.40 19.79
CA ARG A 116 2.97 6.56 21.12
C ARG A 116 2.88 5.24 21.87
N LEU A 117 2.41 4.18 21.20
CA LEU A 117 2.29 2.85 21.78
C LEU A 117 3.67 2.30 22.21
N ARG A 118 4.68 2.44 21.34
CA ARG A 118 6.08 2.10 21.67
C ARG A 118 6.52 2.75 22.97
N ARG A 119 6.37 4.07 23.10
CA ARG A 119 6.73 4.80 24.34
C ARG A 119 5.94 4.31 25.55
N MET A 120 4.70 3.86 25.40
CA MET A 120 3.91 3.32 26.50
C MET A 120 4.43 1.95 26.96
N VAL A 121 4.83 1.09 26.02
CA VAL A 121 5.41 -0.24 26.27
C VAL A 121 6.82 -0.12 26.87
N GLU A 122 7.70 0.67 26.27
CA GLU A 122 9.09 0.87 26.74
C GLU A 122 9.16 1.45 28.16
N ARG A 123 8.30 2.44 28.48
CA ARG A 123 8.22 3.00 29.84
C ARG A 123 7.82 1.99 30.92
N ARG A 124 7.27 0.84 30.53
CA ARG A 124 6.89 -0.26 31.42
C ARG A 124 7.89 -1.42 31.36
N GLY A 125 9.11 -1.17 30.85
CA GLY A 125 10.18 -2.16 30.74
C GLY A 125 9.99 -3.15 29.59
N GLY A 126 9.14 -2.84 28.61
CA GLY A 126 8.97 -3.64 27.40
C GLY A 126 10.03 -3.34 26.34
N VAL A 127 9.90 -4.01 25.19
CA VAL A 127 10.75 -3.81 24.00
C VAL A 127 9.88 -3.58 22.77
N TRP A 128 10.44 -2.92 21.75
CA TRP A 128 9.80 -2.75 20.46
C TRP A 128 10.65 -3.42 19.39
N LEU A 129 10.27 -4.66 19.07
CA LEU A 129 10.97 -5.53 18.15
C LEU A 129 9.94 -6.20 17.25
N GLY A 130 10.20 -6.20 15.95
CA GLY A 130 9.29 -6.78 14.96
C GLY A 130 10.02 -7.39 13.78
N ILE A 131 9.26 -8.06 12.92
CA ILE A 131 9.76 -8.57 11.65
C ILE A 131 9.88 -7.40 10.67
N SER A 132 11.06 -7.26 10.06
CA SER A 132 11.36 -6.23 9.08
C SER A 132 10.28 -6.15 7.99
N PRO A 133 9.91 -4.95 7.52
CA PRO A 133 9.00 -4.82 6.37
C PRO A 133 9.59 -5.37 5.07
N TYR A 134 10.91 -5.62 5.01
CA TYR A 134 11.61 -6.18 3.84
C TYR A 134 12.40 -7.44 4.23
N PRO A 135 12.62 -8.38 3.29
CA PRO A 135 13.61 -9.44 3.48
C PRO A 135 14.99 -8.86 3.77
N PHE A 136 15.79 -9.55 4.59
CA PHE A 136 17.17 -9.15 4.85
C PHE A 136 18.02 -9.39 3.59
N PRO A 137 18.94 -8.47 3.19
CA PRO A 137 19.48 -7.32 3.93
C PRO A 137 18.82 -5.97 3.64
N TYR A 138 17.70 -5.95 2.92
CA TYR A 138 17.15 -4.72 2.35
C TYR A 138 16.61 -3.76 3.41
N ARG A 139 16.69 -2.46 3.12
CA ARG A 139 16.15 -1.37 3.97
C ARG A 139 14.93 -0.67 3.37
N SER A 140 14.66 -0.94 2.10
CA SER A 140 13.60 -0.36 1.31
C SER A 140 13.30 -1.34 0.18
N ALA A 141 12.19 -1.12 -0.51
CA ALA A 141 11.82 -1.86 -1.72
C ALA A 141 11.46 -0.86 -2.81
N PHE A 142 11.71 -1.23 -4.06
CA PHE A 142 11.39 -0.43 -5.23
C PHE A 142 10.57 -1.23 -6.23
N ASN A 143 9.50 -0.61 -6.72
CA ASN A 143 8.70 -1.10 -7.83
C ASN A 143 8.22 0.09 -8.69
N LEU A 144 8.20 -0.10 -10.01
CA LEU A 144 7.52 0.77 -10.96
C LEU A 144 6.33 0.02 -11.55
N ARG A 145 5.13 0.49 -11.20
CA ARG A 145 3.88 0.01 -11.79
C ARG A 145 3.61 0.70 -13.13
N ILE A 146 3.29 -0.08 -14.15
CA ILE A 146 2.86 0.42 -15.46
C ILE A 146 1.39 0.09 -15.65
N ASP A 147 0.56 1.12 -15.76
CA ASP A 147 -0.87 0.99 -16.05
C ASP A 147 -1.08 1.21 -17.57
N TYR A 148 -1.57 0.18 -18.25
CA TYR A 148 -1.77 0.15 -19.71
C TYR A 148 -3.24 0.47 -20.05
N ASP A 149 -3.61 1.74 -19.95
CA ASP A 149 -4.99 2.19 -20.16
C ASP A 149 -5.42 2.18 -21.63
N GLN A 150 -4.48 2.45 -22.53
CA GLN A 150 -4.68 2.60 -23.96
C GLN A 150 -3.47 2.04 -24.70
N TYR A 151 -3.69 1.49 -25.89
CA TYR A 151 -2.61 1.00 -26.74
C TYR A 151 -2.16 2.05 -27.76
N ASP A 152 -0.86 2.33 -27.77
CA ASP A 152 -0.14 2.96 -28.86
C ASP A 152 1.14 2.15 -29.10
N ALA A 153 1.31 1.62 -30.31
CA ALA A 153 2.42 0.71 -30.61
C ALA A 153 3.79 1.38 -30.39
N SER A 154 3.93 2.66 -30.76
CA SER A 154 5.21 3.38 -30.67
C SER A 154 5.62 3.64 -29.22
N ASP A 155 4.68 4.08 -28.39
CA ASP A 155 4.91 4.30 -26.96
C ASP A 155 5.10 2.99 -26.21
N PHE A 156 4.36 1.93 -26.57
CA PHE A 156 4.54 0.59 -26.03
C PHE A 156 5.96 0.07 -26.31
N ASP A 157 6.42 0.17 -27.57
CA ASP A 157 7.76 -0.28 -27.98
C ASP A 157 8.86 0.47 -27.26
N ARG A 158 8.76 1.80 -27.20
CA ARG A 158 9.73 2.65 -26.49
C ARG A 158 9.79 2.32 -25.01
N LEU A 159 8.64 2.15 -24.37
CA LEU A 159 8.58 1.78 -22.95
C LEU A 159 9.21 0.41 -22.71
N HIS A 160 8.82 -0.61 -23.48
CA HIS A 160 9.34 -1.96 -23.31
C HIS A 160 10.85 -2.02 -23.50
N LYS A 161 11.37 -1.34 -24.51
CA LYS A 161 12.81 -1.23 -24.72
C LYS A 161 13.52 -0.59 -23.53
N ALA A 162 12.94 0.46 -22.94
CA ALA A 162 13.52 1.13 -21.78
C ALA A 162 13.48 0.28 -20.49
N LEU A 163 12.62 -0.73 -20.43
CA LEU A 163 12.42 -1.59 -19.25
C LEU A 163 13.00 -2.99 -19.38
N GLU A 164 13.59 -3.35 -20.52
CA GLU A 164 14.05 -4.73 -20.84
C GLU A 164 14.92 -5.35 -19.73
N GLU A 165 15.88 -4.60 -19.19
CA GLU A 165 16.78 -5.05 -18.12
C GLU A 165 16.24 -4.79 -16.69
N ARG A 166 14.99 -4.33 -16.57
CA ARG A 166 14.39 -3.81 -15.32
C ARG A 166 13.17 -4.60 -14.86
N GLN A 167 12.89 -5.75 -15.49
CA GLN A 167 11.70 -6.55 -15.22
C GLN A 167 11.61 -7.08 -13.78
N ASP A 168 12.73 -7.16 -13.06
CA ASP A 168 12.75 -7.53 -11.63
C ASP A 168 12.15 -6.46 -10.70
N ALA A 169 11.87 -5.27 -11.22
CA ALA A 169 11.36 -4.12 -10.48
C ALA A 169 10.08 -3.50 -11.09
N VAL A 170 9.45 -4.17 -12.06
CA VAL A 170 8.31 -3.62 -12.81
C VAL A 170 7.12 -4.55 -12.70
N SER A 171 5.92 -3.96 -12.62
CA SER A 171 4.64 -4.68 -12.66
C SER A 171 3.71 -4.04 -13.68
N HIS A 172 3.01 -4.86 -14.46
CA HIS A 172 2.24 -4.45 -15.63
C HIS A 172 0.74 -4.68 -15.40
N PHE A 173 -0.07 -3.62 -15.35
CA PHE A 173 -1.52 -3.73 -15.16
C PHE A 173 -2.24 -3.38 -16.45
N VAL A 174 -2.92 -4.36 -17.04
CA VAL A 174 -3.41 -4.27 -18.42
C VAL A 174 -4.92 -4.06 -18.47
N ASN A 175 -5.35 -3.03 -19.21
CA ASN A 175 -6.76 -2.85 -19.50
C ASN A 175 -7.20 -3.82 -20.60
N GLY A 176 -8.19 -4.66 -20.30
CA GLY A 176 -8.63 -5.72 -21.20
C GLY A 176 -9.18 -5.20 -22.54
N ALA A 177 -10.05 -4.18 -22.52
CA ALA A 177 -10.65 -3.67 -23.76
C ALA A 177 -9.63 -2.98 -24.68
N ALA A 178 -8.62 -2.32 -24.11
CA ALA A 178 -7.57 -1.68 -24.90
C ALA A 178 -6.60 -2.67 -25.56
N TYR A 179 -6.47 -3.89 -25.00
CA TYR A 179 -5.45 -4.86 -25.42
C TYR A 179 -5.99 -6.18 -25.98
N GLU A 180 -7.29 -6.47 -25.91
CA GLU A 180 -7.87 -7.75 -26.38
C GLU A 180 -7.56 -8.06 -27.85
N SER A 181 -7.40 -7.03 -28.68
CA SER A 181 -7.05 -7.15 -30.10
C SER A 181 -5.54 -7.09 -30.39
N GLN A 182 -4.71 -6.92 -29.35
CA GLN A 182 -3.27 -6.64 -29.46
C GLN A 182 -2.44 -7.86 -29.05
N GLY A 183 -2.69 -9.00 -29.72
CA GLY A 183 -2.07 -10.28 -29.39
C GLY A 183 -0.54 -10.25 -29.33
N GLU A 184 0.11 -9.53 -30.24
CA GLU A 184 1.58 -9.38 -30.23
C GLU A 184 2.08 -8.61 -29.00
N ALA A 185 1.37 -7.55 -28.60
CA ALA A 185 1.72 -6.78 -27.41
C ALA A 185 1.53 -7.60 -26.14
N LEU A 186 0.43 -8.36 -26.04
CA LEU A 186 0.18 -9.26 -24.91
C LEU A 186 1.21 -10.40 -24.84
N ALA A 187 1.61 -10.97 -25.98
CA ALA A 187 2.64 -12.01 -26.02
C ALA A 187 3.99 -11.52 -25.46
N ARG A 188 4.32 -10.23 -25.63
CA ARG A 188 5.53 -9.62 -25.07
C ARG A 188 5.48 -9.40 -23.55
N LEU A 189 4.32 -9.57 -22.93
CA LEU A 189 4.15 -9.57 -21.47
C LEU A 189 4.27 -10.98 -20.86
N PHE A 190 4.42 -12.02 -21.68
CA PHE A 190 4.52 -13.39 -21.19
C PHE A 190 5.73 -13.58 -20.27
N GLY A 191 5.51 -14.18 -19.11
CA GLY A 191 6.54 -14.38 -18.08
C GLY A 191 6.88 -13.15 -17.25
N LEU A 192 6.28 -11.98 -17.54
CA LEU A 192 6.42 -10.77 -16.71
C LEU A 192 5.38 -10.76 -15.58
N ASP A 193 5.56 -9.85 -14.63
CA ASP A 193 4.60 -9.63 -13.54
C ASP A 193 3.38 -8.86 -14.06
N VAL A 194 2.29 -9.57 -14.34
CA VAL A 194 1.06 -9.01 -14.92
C VAL A 194 -0.08 -9.02 -13.91
N GLY A 195 -0.85 -7.94 -13.89
CA GLY A 195 -2.13 -7.81 -13.20
C GLY A 195 -3.22 -7.26 -14.14
N SER A 196 -4.47 -7.36 -13.69
CA SER A 196 -5.62 -6.80 -14.41
C SER A 196 -5.83 -5.33 -14.06
N HIS A 197 -6.14 -4.50 -15.07
CA HIS A 197 -6.62 -3.13 -14.91
C HIS A 197 -8.12 -3.01 -15.24
N GLY A 198 -8.85 -4.13 -15.11
CA GLY A 198 -10.24 -4.25 -15.52
C GLY A 198 -10.42 -4.34 -17.03
N TYR A 199 -11.62 -4.69 -17.49
CA TYR A 199 -11.92 -4.68 -18.92
C TYR A 199 -12.14 -3.24 -19.43
N ARG A 200 -13.08 -2.51 -18.82
CA ARG A 200 -13.28 -1.07 -19.01
C ARG A 200 -12.41 -0.30 -18.01
N HIS A 201 -11.87 0.84 -18.46
CA HIS A 201 -11.07 1.75 -17.62
C HIS A 201 -11.98 2.56 -16.68
N HIS A 202 -12.74 1.83 -15.84
CA HIS A 202 -13.69 2.38 -14.88
C HIS A 202 -13.79 1.52 -13.62
N THR A 203 -14.07 2.17 -12.48
CA THR A 203 -14.40 1.53 -11.20
C THR A 203 -15.83 1.88 -10.84
N TYR A 204 -16.68 0.86 -10.80
CA TYR A 204 -18.12 1.01 -10.61
C TYR A 204 -18.49 1.09 -9.13
N GLN A 205 -19.71 1.53 -8.86
CA GLN A 205 -20.26 1.56 -7.50
C GLN A 205 -20.87 0.25 -7.03
N THR A 206 -21.30 -0.62 -7.94
CA THR A 206 -21.95 -1.89 -7.57
C THR A 206 -20.98 -3.06 -7.61
N PHE A 207 -21.29 -4.09 -6.84
CA PHE A 207 -20.48 -5.29 -6.77
C PHE A 207 -20.54 -6.06 -8.09
N GLU A 208 -21.73 -6.23 -8.68
CA GLU A 208 -21.96 -7.01 -9.89
C GLU A 208 -21.30 -6.38 -11.13
N GLU A 209 -21.24 -5.04 -11.19
CA GLU A 209 -20.52 -4.34 -12.27
C GLU A 209 -19.01 -4.47 -12.10
N ASN A 210 -18.49 -4.30 -10.88
CA ASN A 210 -17.06 -4.52 -10.63
C ASN A 210 -16.67 -5.97 -10.90
N LEU A 211 -17.44 -6.95 -10.42
CA LEU A 211 -17.18 -8.37 -10.64
C LEU A 211 -17.10 -8.70 -12.13
N ARG A 212 -18.10 -8.29 -12.94
CA ARG A 212 -18.07 -8.49 -14.39
C ARG A 212 -16.89 -7.78 -15.06
N ASN A 213 -16.62 -6.53 -14.68
CA ASN A 213 -15.54 -5.75 -15.27
C ASN A 213 -14.16 -6.36 -15.01
N VAL A 214 -13.90 -6.75 -13.76
CA VAL A 214 -12.61 -7.35 -13.37
C VAL A 214 -12.48 -8.75 -13.96
N ALA A 215 -13.51 -9.60 -13.85
CA ALA A 215 -13.48 -10.95 -14.39
C ALA A 215 -13.23 -10.97 -15.90
N ARG A 216 -13.89 -10.09 -16.65
CA ARG A 216 -13.67 -9.99 -18.10
C ARG A 216 -12.25 -9.51 -18.43
N GLY A 217 -11.70 -8.58 -17.64
CA GLY A 217 -10.30 -8.15 -17.80
C GLY A 217 -9.32 -9.28 -17.55
N ILE A 218 -9.53 -10.08 -16.50
CA ILE A 218 -8.73 -11.28 -16.20
C ILE A 218 -8.82 -12.29 -17.34
N GLN A 219 -10.04 -12.56 -17.84
CA GLN A 219 -10.27 -13.49 -18.94
C GLN A 219 -9.45 -13.12 -20.19
N VAL A 220 -9.40 -11.83 -20.58
CA VAL A 220 -8.59 -11.39 -21.74
C VAL A 220 -7.11 -11.73 -21.54
N LEU A 221 -6.58 -11.58 -20.33
CA LEU A 221 -5.18 -11.88 -20.02
C LEU A 221 -4.92 -13.39 -20.00
N GLU A 222 -5.84 -14.18 -19.45
CA GLU A 222 -5.76 -15.65 -19.44
C GLU A 222 -5.83 -16.24 -20.85
N GLU A 223 -6.71 -15.71 -21.71
CA GLU A 223 -6.81 -16.10 -23.13
C GLU A 223 -5.49 -15.81 -23.89
N ALA A 224 -4.76 -14.78 -23.48
CA ALA A 224 -3.40 -14.48 -23.96
C ALA A 224 -2.29 -15.27 -23.24
N ARG A 225 -2.64 -16.26 -22.41
CA ARG A 225 -1.73 -17.12 -21.62
C ARG A 225 -0.91 -16.37 -20.56
N LEU A 226 -1.39 -15.22 -20.11
CA LEU A 226 -0.83 -14.51 -18.96
C LEU A 226 -1.49 -15.03 -17.68
N VAL A 227 -0.82 -14.86 -16.54
CA VAL A 227 -1.32 -15.28 -15.23
C VAL A 227 -1.50 -14.03 -14.35
N PRO A 228 -2.64 -13.32 -14.47
CA PRO A 228 -2.87 -12.10 -13.71
C PRO A 228 -3.12 -12.41 -12.23
N VAL A 229 -2.22 -11.97 -11.35
CA VAL A 229 -2.32 -12.25 -9.90
C VAL A 229 -2.67 -11.04 -9.05
N GLY A 230 -2.61 -9.84 -9.64
CA GLY A 230 -2.93 -8.57 -8.98
C GLY A 230 -3.96 -7.74 -9.75
N PHE A 231 -4.48 -6.71 -9.09
CA PHE A 231 -5.35 -5.71 -9.70
C PHE A 231 -4.90 -4.27 -9.42
N SER A 232 -5.15 -3.37 -10.35
CA SER A 232 -5.03 -1.92 -10.14
C SER A 232 -6.33 -1.29 -10.61
N ALA A 233 -6.98 -0.48 -9.79
CA ALA A 233 -8.21 0.17 -10.22
C ALA A 233 -7.92 1.38 -11.13
N PRO A 234 -8.70 1.58 -12.20
CA PRO A 234 -8.67 2.81 -12.99
C PRO A 234 -8.77 4.07 -12.13
N HIS A 235 -7.90 5.03 -12.40
CA HIS A 235 -7.74 6.26 -11.61
C HIS A 235 -7.45 6.04 -10.11
N GLY A 236 -6.90 4.87 -9.74
CA GLY A 236 -6.57 4.51 -8.36
C GLY A 236 -7.76 4.52 -7.39
N ARG A 237 -8.99 4.39 -7.91
CA ARG A 237 -10.23 4.46 -7.14
C ARG A 237 -10.44 3.22 -6.28
N PHE A 238 -11.01 3.41 -5.10
CA PHE A 238 -11.27 2.32 -4.18
C PHE A 238 -12.67 2.45 -3.58
N ASN A 239 -13.37 1.32 -3.47
CA ASN A 239 -14.59 1.23 -2.68
C ASN A 239 -14.79 -0.23 -2.21
N LYS A 240 -15.73 -0.43 -1.27
CA LYS A 240 -15.98 -1.76 -0.67
C LYS A 240 -16.55 -2.77 -1.67
N THR A 241 -17.28 -2.32 -2.69
CA THR A 241 -17.89 -3.22 -3.67
C THR A 241 -16.86 -3.73 -4.68
N LEU A 242 -15.87 -2.91 -5.04
CA LEU A 242 -14.67 -3.34 -5.75
C LEU A 242 -13.91 -4.37 -4.91
N LEU A 243 -13.60 -4.06 -3.65
CA LEU A 243 -12.87 -4.97 -2.77
C LEU A 243 -13.54 -6.35 -2.66
N ALA A 244 -14.87 -6.39 -2.50
CA ALA A 244 -15.63 -7.63 -2.48
C ALA A 244 -15.54 -8.41 -3.80
N ALA A 245 -15.57 -7.71 -4.94
CA ALA A 245 -15.40 -8.34 -6.25
C ALA A 245 -13.99 -8.94 -6.43
N LEU A 246 -12.95 -8.22 -5.97
CA LEU A 246 -11.57 -8.72 -5.99
C LEU A 246 -11.40 -9.96 -5.12
N GLU A 247 -12.03 -9.98 -3.95
CA GLU A 247 -12.02 -11.14 -3.05
C GLU A 247 -12.73 -12.35 -3.65
N GLN A 248 -13.90 -12.17 -4.28
CA GLN A 248 -14.59 -13.28 -4.97
C GLN A 248 -13.77 -13.84 -6.14
N LEU A 249 -12.97 -13.02 -6.81
CA LEU A 249 -12.09 -13.43 -7.90
C LEU A 249 -10.72 -13.93 -7.42
N GLU A 250 -10.53 -14.08 -6.11
CA GLU A 250 -9.29 -14.57 -5.49
C GLU A 250 -8.04 -13.76 -5.91
N VAL A 251 -8.23 -12.46 -6.20
CA VAL A 251 -7.12 -11.56 -6.52
C VAL A 251 -6.22 -11.43 -5.29
N SER A 252 -4.93 -11.75 -5.43
CA SER A 252 -4.02 -11.81 -4.28
C SER A 252 -3.75 -10.42 -3.66
N HIS A 253 -3.62 -9.41 -4.52
CA HIS A 253 -3.31 -8.05 -4.12
C HIS A 253 -3.91 -7.01 -5.06
N SER A 254 -4.09 -5.80 -4.55
CA SER A 254 -4.54 -4.63 -5.32
C SER A 254 -3.79 -3.36 -4.93
N SER A 255 -3.86 -2.30 -5.73
CA SER A 255 -3.00 -1.13 -5.57
C SER A 255 -3.72 0.19 -5.88
N GLU A 256 -4.52 0.66 -4.92
CA GLU A 256 -5.31 1.88 -5.08
C GLU A 256 -4.88 2.98 -4.10
N PHE A 257 -4.48 4.14 -4.63
CA PHE A 257 -4.12 5.29 -3.79
C PHE A 257 -5.33 5.95 -3.10
N ALA A 258 -6.56 5.64 -3.53
CA ALA A 258 -7.78 5.97 -2.79
C ALA A 258 -7.97 5.12 -1.52
N ALA A 259 -7.34 3.94 -1.42
CA ALA A 259 -7.34 3.13 -0.19
C ALA A 259 -6.29 3.62 0.80
N ALA A 260 -5.05 3.80 0.31
CA ALA A 260 -3.95 4.49 0.98
C ALA A 260 -2.84 4.81 -0.04
N TYR A 261 -2.02 5.82 0.24
CA TYR A 261 -0.82 6.10 -0.55
C TYR A 261 0.42 6.21 0.35
N ASP A 262 1.59 5.92 -0.24
CA ASP A 262 2.90 5.99 0.45
C ASP A 262 2.98 5.23 1.79
N GLU A 263 2.19 4.16 1.93
CA GLU A 263 2.03 3.39 3.17
C GLU A 263 2.56 1.94 2.98
N LEU A 264 2.83 1.24 4.09
CA LEU A 264 3.11 -0.20 4.09
C LEU A 264 1.86 -0.99 3.68
N PRO A 265 2.01 -2.13 2.96
CA PRO A 265 0.87 -2.98 2.62
C PRO A 265 0.01 -3.40 3.79
N PHE A 266 -1.28 -3.60 3.52
CA PHE A 266 -2.22 -3.99 4.54
C PHE A 266 -3.43 -4.74 4.00
N LEU A 267 -4.16 -5.40 4.90
CA LEU A 267 -5.44 -6.04 4.59
C LEU A 267 -6.58 -5.10 5.01
N PRO A 268 -7.43 -4.64 4.08
CA PRO A 268 -8.65 -3.92 4.43
C PRO A 268 -9.58 -4.72 5.35
N VAL A 269 -10.51 -4.04 6.02
CA VAL A 269 -11.45 -4.70 6.96
C VAL A 269 -12.24 -5.78 6.23
N GLY A 270 -12.10 -7.02 6.72
CA GLY A 270 -12.91 -8.14 6.26
C GLY A 270 -12.54 -8.66 4.87
N SER A 271 -11.33 -8.39 4.38
CA SER A 271 -10.87 -8.93 3.10
C SER A 271 -9.50 -9.60 3.20
N GLY A 272 -9.32 -10.68 2.44
CA GLY A 272 -8.03 -11.35 2.22
C GLY A 272 -7.12 -10.67 1.19
N VAL A 273 -7.63 -9.70 0.42
CA VAL A 273 -6.89 -9.02 -0.66
C VAL A 273 -5.90 -8.02 -0.07
N LEU A 274 -4.61 -8.20 -0.34
CA LEU A 274 -3.57 -7.28 0.14
C LEU A 274 -3.59 -5.97 -0.64
N GLN A 275 -3.80 -4.84 0.04
CA GLN A 275 -3.59 -3.52 -0.53
C GLN A 275 -2.10 -3.17 -0.50
N ILE A 276 -1.56 -2.80 -1.67
CA ILE A 276 -0.19 -2.32 -1.88
C ILE A 276 -0.27 -0.84 -2.28
N PRO A 277 -0.04 0.09 -1.33
CA PRO A 277 -0.07 1.51 -1.61
C PRO A 277 1.02 1.93 -2.61
N VAL A 278 0.68 2.86 -3.49
CA VAL A 278 1.59 3.48 -4.46
C VAL A 278 1.65 4.98 -4.23
N HIS A 279 2.71 5.64 -4.71
CA HIS A 279 2.77 7.10 -4.75
C HIS A 279 1.72 7.62 -5.75
N PRO A 280 0.86 8.59 -5.38
CA PRO A 280 -0.33 8.92 -6.17
C PRO A 280 -0.05 9.90 -7.33
N VAL A 281 1.21 10.29 -7.53
CA VAL A 281 1.59 11.24 -8.57
C VAL A 281 2.31 10.51 -9.68
N CYS A 282 1.88 10.71 -10.92
CA CYS A 282 2.55 10.22 -12.12
C CYS A 282 2.83 11.33 -13.14
N LEU A 283 3.54 11.00 -14.22
CA LEU A 283 3.79 11.93 -15.33
C LEU A 283 2.50 12.51 -15.93
N GLY A 284 1.42 11.71 -16.00
CA GLY A 284 0.14 12.13 -16.58
C GLY A 284 -0.40 13.41 -15.93
N ILE A 285 -0.44 13.45 -14.60
CA ILE A 285 -1.00 14.61 -13.87
C ILE A 285 -0.10 15.85 -13.94
N PHE A 286 1.20 15.69 -14.22
CA PHE A 286 2.10 16.81 -14.51
C PHE A 286 1.84 17.40 -15.90
N LEU A 287 1.64 16.54 -16.90
CA LEU A 287 1.30 16.96 -18.26
C LEU A 287 -0.06 17.69 -18.27
N GLU A 288 -1.04 17.17 -17.54
CA GLU A 288 -2.34 17.83 -17.36
C GLU A 288 -2.20 19.20 -16.69
N ALA A 289 -1.41 19.29 -15.61
CA ALA A 289 -1.17 20.56 -14.93
C ALA A 289 -0.44 21.58 -15.82
N ALA A 290 0.49 21.14 -16.66
CA ALA A 290 1.18 22.00 -17.62
C ALA A 290 0.22 22.53 -18.69
N ARG A 291 -0.62 21.67 -19.27
CA ARG A 291 -1.63 22.04 -20.28
C ARG A 291 -2.74 22.94 -19.73
N ALA A 292 -3.04 22.82 -18.44
CA ALA A 292 -4.01 23.68 -17.77
C ALA A 292 -3.44 25.08 -17.43
N GLY A 293 -2.12 25.27 -17.55
CA GLY A 293 -1.46 26.55 -17.31
C GLY A 293 -0.82 27.12 -18.58
N ASP A 294 -0.53 28.42 -18.59
CA ASP A 294 0.03 29.09 -19.78
C ASP A 294 1.57 29.09 -19.84
N ARG A 295 2.25 28.45 -18.86
CA ARG A 295 3.68 28.72 -18.58
C ARG A 295 4.64 27.55 -18.85
N HIS A 296 4.13 26.34 -19.09
CA HIS A 296 4.95 25.13 -19.16
C HIS A 296 4.53 24.25 -20.33
N ASP A 297 5.51 23.76 -21.09
CA ASP A 297 5.28 22.74 -22.11
C ASP A 297 5.41 21.31 -21.54
N ASP A 298 5.05 20.30 -22.34
CA ASP A 298 5.11 18.91 -21.93
C ASP A 298 6.55 18.46 -21.55
N LYS A 299 7.60 19.07 -22.14
CA LYS A 299 9.00 18.75 -21.82
C LYS A 299 9.37 19.26 -20.43
N ALA A 300 8.97 20.49 -20.09
CA ALA A 300 9.14 21.07 -18.77
C ALA A 300 8.37 20.26 -17.72
N ALA A 301 7.16 19.78 -18.06
CA ALA A 301 6.40 18.88 -17.22
C ALA A 301 7.14 17.57 -16.95
N ALA A 302 7.67 16.91 -17.99
CA ALA A 302 8.45 15.68 -17.84
C ALA A 302 9.72 15.89 -17.00
N ALA A 303 10.42 17.01 -17.19
CA ALA A 303 11.58 17.37 -16.37
C ALA A 303 11.20 17.63 -14.89
N ALA A 304 10.03 18.22 -14.65
CA ALA A 304 9.49 18.41 -13.30
C ALA A 304 9.09 17.08 -12.65
N THR A 305 8.47 16.16 -13.40
CA THR A 305 8.17 14.80 -12.94
C THR A 305 9.43 14.04 -12.57
N ALA A 306 10.47 14.07 -13.43
CA ALA A 306 11.75 13.43 -13.12
C ALA A 306 12.36 13.97 -11.83
N ALA A 307 12.39 15.30 -11.66
CA ALA A 307 12.90 15.92 -10.44
C ALA A 307 12.07 15.56 -9.19
N HIS A 308 10.75 15.51 -9.33
CA HIS A 308 9.84 15.07 -8.27
C HIS A 308 10.15 13.64 -7.83
N PHE A 309 10.21 12.70 -8.79
CA PHE A 309 10.50 11.30 -8.50
C PHE A 309 11.85 11.10 -7.85
N ARG A 310 12.93 11.77 -8.30
CA ARG A 310 14.22 11.69 -7.59
C ARG A 310 14.08 12.11 -6.12
N SER A 311 13.35 13.18 -5.88
CA SER A 311 13.12 13.72 -4.54
C SER A 311 12.32 12.74 -3.67
N VAL A 312 11.25 12.15 -4.22
CA VAL A 312 10.42 11.12 -3.56
C VAL A 312 11.25 9.87 -3.24
N ILE A 313 12.02 9.37 -4.20
CA ILE A 313 12.90 8.20 -4.05
C ILE A 313 13.89 8.43 -2.90
N ARG A 314 14.61 9.56 -2.90
CA ARG A 314 15.59 9.91 -1.86
C ARG A 314 14.94 10.02 -0.48
N ALA A 315 13.79 10.68 -0.38
CA ALA A 315 13.08 10.84 0.90
C ALA A 315 12.59 9.50 1.46
N LYS A 316 11.97 8.65 0.61
CA LYS A 316 11.49 7.33 1.02
C LYS A 316 12.63 6.39 1.38
N TYR A 317 13.73 6.39 0.61
CA TYR A 317 14.93 5.63 0.95
C TYR A 317 15.52 6.04 2.31
N ALA A 318 15.65 7.34 2.56
CA ALA A 318 16.12 7.87 3.85
C ALA A 318 15.17 7.46 5.01
N ALA A 319 13.86 7.48 4.75
CA ALA A 319 12.83 7.07 5.70
C ALA A 319 12.64 5.55 5.84
N ARG A 320 13.35 4.72 5.04
CA ARG A 320 13.20 3.25 4.97
C ARG A 320 11.81 2.80 4.58
N GLU A 321 11.19 3.53 3.66
CA GLU A 321 9.84 3.27 3.18
C GLU A 321 9.86 2.62 1.79
N PRO A 322 8.78 1.92 1.38
CA PRO A 322 8.65 1.42 0.02
C PRO A 322 8.56 2.56 -0.99
N ILE A 323 9.30 2.41 -2.08
CA ILE A 323 9.38 3.33 -3.22
C ILE A 323 8.58 2.71 -4.37
N PHE A 324 7.26 2.86 -4.30
CA PHE A 324 6.34 2.32 -5.28
C PHE A 324 5.81 3.49 -6.09
N LEU A 325 6.22 3.58 -7.35
CA LEU A 325 5.81 4.61 -8.30
C LEU A 325 4.90 3.99 -9.35
N TYR A 326 4.15 4.82 -10.08
CA TYR A 326 3.42 4.36 -11.25
C TYR A 326 3.50 5.34 -12.43
N GLY A 327 3.18 4.83 -13.62
CA GLY A 327 2.92 5.65 -14.79
C GLY A 327 2.30 4.85 -15.92
N HIS A 328 2.14 5.48 -17.07
CA HIS A 328 1.43 4.92 -18.21
C HIS A 328 2.31 5.05 -19.46
N PRO A 329 2.19 4.13 -20.44
CA PRO A 329 2.96 4.22 -21.69
C PRO A 329 2.48 5.38 -22.58
N THR A 330 1.23 5.31 -23.04
CA THR A 330 0.67 6.07 -24.15
C THR A 330 0.65 7.57 -23.87
N GLY A 331 1.25 8.36 -24.75
CA GLY A 331 1.45 9.81 -24.63
C GLY A 331 2.34 10.26 -23.47
N ARG A 332 2.95 9.32 -22.74
CA ARG A 332 3.52 9.54 -21.40
C ARG A 332 4.91 8.89 -21.31
N LEU A 333 5.12 7.83 -20.53
CA LEU A 333 6.46 7.25 -20.31
C LEU A 333 7.09 6.73 -21.61
N GLY A 334 6.28 6.24 -22.56
CA GLY A 334 6.77 5.85 -23.89
C GLY A 334 7.32 7.04 -24.69
N ARG A 335 6.76 8.24 -24.49
CA ARG A 335 7.18 9.48 -25.18
C ARG A 335 8.29 10.24 -24.46
N TYR A 336 8.38 10.07 -23.15
CA TYR A 336 9.32 10.78 -22.27
C TYR A 336 10.20 9.79 -21.47
N PRO A 337 11.03 8.99 -22.15
CA PRO A 337 11.86 7.95 -21.50
C PRO A 337 12.86 8.50 -20.49
N GLN A 338 13.25 9.78 -20.59
CA GLN A 338 14.13 10.43 -19.62
C GLN A 338 13.57 10.44 -18.18
N VAL A 339 12.24 10.29 -18.04
CA VAL A 339 11.61 10.11 -16.72
C VAL A 339 12.01 8.74 -16.12
N LEU A 340 12.01 7.68 -16.94
CA LEU A 340 12.43 6.34 -16.53
C LEU A 340 13.93 6.32 -16.20
N GLU A 341 14.76 6.91 -17.07
CA GLU A 341 16.20 7.06 -16.83
C GLU A 341 16.47 7.74 -15.49
N SER A 342 15.70 8.78 -15.16
CA SER A 342 15.83 9.47 -13.88
C SER A 342 15.34 8.67 -12.69
N ILE A 343 14.36 7.77 -12.85
CA ILE A 343 13.88 6.89 -11.77
C ILE A 343 14.94 5.82 -11.50
N PHE A 344 15.33 5.07 -12.54
CA PHE A 344 16.27 3.96 -12.39
C PHE A 344 17.67 4.44 -12.03
N GLY A 345 18.11 5.61 -12.54
CA GLY A 345 19.38 6.21 -12.14
C GLY A 345 19.46 6.55 -10.64
N GLU A 346 18.34 6.74 -9.93
CA GLU A 346 18.35 6.89 -8.47
C GLU A 346 18.35 5.56 -7.72
N ILE A 347 17.92 4.47 -8.35
CA ILE A 347 17.86 3.14 -7.74
C ILE A 347 19.15 2.36 -8.01
N ASP A 348 19.77 2.59 -9.17
CA ASP A 348 21.01 1.95 -9.57
C ASP A 348 22.13 2.19 -8.56
N GLY A 349 22.90 1.14 -8.28
CA GLY A 349 23.96 1.15 -7.27
C GLY A 349 23.49 1.02 -5.82
N ARG A 350 22.17 1.01 -5.54
CA ARG A 350 21.64 0.77 -4.18
C ARG A 350 21.38 -0.71 -3.93
N SER A 351 22.43 -1.44 -3.55
CA SER A 351 22.34 -2.89 -3.24
C SER A 351 21.45 -3.22 -2.03
N ASP A 352 21.11 -2.22 -1.21
CA ASP A 352 20.24 -2.35 -0.05
C ASP A 352 18.77 -1.98 -0.33
N VAL A 353 18.41 -1.72 -1.59
CA VAL A 353 17.03 -1.59 -2.06
C VAL A 353 16.59 -2.87 -2.75
N TRP A 354 15.49 -3.45 -2.28
CA TRP A 354 14.92 -4.62 -2.92
C TRP A 354 14.16 -4.22 -4.19
N ARG A 355 14.76 -4.45 -5.36
CA ARG A 355 14.04 -4.43 -6.63
C ARG A 355 13.06 -5.60 -6.64
N VAL A 356 11.77 -5.29 -6.76
CA VAL A 356 10.71 -6.29 -6.56
C VAL A 356 9.52 -6.00 -7.45
N THR A 357 8.86 -7.06 -7.90
CA THR A 357 7.53 -7.00 -8.53
C THR A 357 6.43 -6.97 -7.46
N MET A 358 5.25 -6.44 -7.78
CA MET A 358 4.14 -6.36 -6.83
C MET A 358 3.69 -7.74 -6.33
N SER A 359 3.71 -8.77 -7.17
CA SER A 359 3.37 -10.14 -6.74
C SER A 359 4.40 -10.73 -5.78
N LYS A 360 5.69 -10.52 -6.04
CA LYS A 360 6.75 -10.97 -5.12
C LYS A 360 6.72 -10.20 -3.80
N TRP A 361 6.38 -8.92 -3.85
CA TRP A 361 6.13 -8.11 -2.67
C TRP A 361 4.93 -8.63 -1.86
N ALA A 362 3.80 -8.94 -2.53
CA ALA A 362 2.63 -9.54 -1.90
C ALA A 362 2.96 -10.89 -1.24
N ALA A 363 3.68 -11.76 -1.95
CA ALA A 363 4.11 -13.06 -1.43
C ALA A 363 4.95 -12.92 -0.14
N TRP A 364 5.88 -11.96 -0.11
CA TRP A 364 6.62 -11.63 1.10
C TRP A 364 5.69 -11.18 2.23
N TRP A 365 4.73 -10.29 1.97
CA TRP A 365 3.81 -9.80 2.99
C TRP A 365 2.90 -10.90 3.56
N HIS A 366 2.41 -11.82 2.73
CA HIS A 366 1.66 -12.99 3.18
C HIS A 366 2.53 -13.99 3.95
N ALA A 367 3.79 -14.20 3.53
CA ALA A 367 4.72 -15.02 4.30
C ALA A 367 5.01 -14.39 5.66
N ARG A 368 5.32 -13.10 5.67
CA ARG A 368 5.64 -12.30 6.86
C ARG A 368 4.53 -12.28 7.88
N SER A 369 3.27 -12.16 7.46
CA SER A 369 2.11 -12.07 8.37
C SER A 369 1.80 -13.38 9.11
N ARG A 370 2.27 -14.52 8.60
CA ARG A 370 2.11 -15.84 9.22
C ARG A 370 3.15 -16.14 10.29
N LEU A 371 4.27 -15.43 10.28
CA LEU A 371 5.37 -15.66 11.21
C LEU A 371 4.95 -15.30 12.64
N ARG A 372 5.31 -16.17 13.58
CA ARG A 372 5.12 -15.97 15.01
C ARG A 372 6.49 -15.86 15.64
N ILE A 373 6.77 -14.74 16.30
CA ILE A 373 7.98 -14.62 17.11
C ILE A 373 7.63 -14.33 18.57
N THR A 374 8.41 -14.93 19.46
CA THR A 374 8.37 -14.68 20.91
C THR A 374 9.67 -14.00 21.31
N VAL A 375 9.60 -13.04 22.23
CA VAL A 375 10.79 -12.37 22.75
C VAL A 375 10.84 -12.48 24.26
N THR A 376 11.89 -13.08 24.78
CA THR A 376 12.17 -13.20 26.23
C THR A 376 13.43 -12.40 26.60
N ARG A 377 13.61 -12.18 27.89
CA ARG A 377 14.83 -11.58 28.45
C ARG A 377 15.56 -12.62 29.29
N GLU A 378 16.84 -12.84 28.98
CA GLU A 378 17.74 -13.74 29.70
C GLU A 378 18.99 -12.96 30.11
N GLY A 379 19.00 -12.49 31.37
CA GLY A 379 20.01 -11.51 31.82
C GLY A 379 19.96 -10.24 30.97
N ASP A 380 21.09 -9.88 30.37
CA ASP A 380 21.23 -8.71 29.49
C ASP A 380 20.81 -8.97 28.04
N TYR A 381 20.54 -10.24 27.69
CA TYR A 381 20.17 -10.63 26.33
C TYR A 381 18.66 -10.58 26.12
N LEU A 382 18.27 -10.16 24.92
CA LEU A 382 16.96 -10.49 24.36
C LEU A 382 17.10 -11.75 23.52
N VAL A 383 16.21 -12.71 23.72
CA VAL A 383 16.16 -13.93 22.92
C VAL A 383 14.90 -13.89 22.08
N VAL A 384 15.07 -13.87 20.77
CA VAL A 384 14.00 -13.93 19.77
C VAL A 384 13.90 -15.36 19.28
N ASP A 385 12.73 -15.97 19.40
CA ASP A 385 12.39 -17.29 18.86
C ASP A 385 11.30 -17.12 17.80
N ALA A 386 11.52 -17.62 16.58
CA ALA A 386 10.59 -17.49 15.46
C ALA A 386 9.88 -18.78 15.04
N GLY A 387 9.89 -19.82 15.89
CA GLY A 387 9.29 -21.10 15.55
C GLY A 387 10.01 -21.80 14.39
N HIS A 388 9.35 -22.81 13.80
CA HIS A 388 9.96 -23.70 12.79
C HIS A 388 9.62 -23.34 11.34
N ASP A 389 8.64 -22.47 11.10
CA ASP A 389 8.22 -22.11 9.75
C ASP A 389 9.24 -21.14 9.13
N ARG A 390 10.00 -21.64 8.16
CA ARG A 390 10.94 -20.82 7.39
C ARG A 390 10.32 -20.43 6.05
N PRO A 391 10.10 -19.13 5.81
CA PRO A 391 9.68 -18.70 4.49
C PRO A 391 10.85 -18.76 3.50
N GLU A 392 10.53 -18.72 2.21
CA GLU A 392 11.50 -18.62 1.12
C GLU A 392 12.44 -17.41 1.27
N PHE A 393 11.95 -16.35 1.93
CA PHE A 393 12.68 -15.11 2.14
C PHE A 393 13.56 -15.16 3.39
N ARG A 394 14.78 -14.62 3.28
CA ARG A 394 15.65 -14.42 4.45
C ARG A 394 15.04 -13.39 5.39
N LEU A 395 14.83 -13.79 6.64
CA LEU A 395 14.17 -12.96 7.65
C LEU A 395 15.09 -11.90 8.24
N GLY A 396 14.53 -10.70 8.41
CA GLY A 396 15.15 -9.60 9.16
C GLY A 396 14.32 -9.26 10.39
N ILE A 397 14.99 -8.95 11.50
CA ILE A 397 14.40 -8.40 12.72
C ILE A 397 14.77 -6.93 12.83
N GLU A 398 13.77 -6.07 13.07
CA GLU A 398 13.98 -4.68 13.44
C GLU A 398 13.84 -4.51 14.95
N TYR A 399 14.90 -4.02 15.59
CA TYR A 399 14.89 -3.63 16.99
C TYR A 399 14.97 -2.11 17.12
N HIS A 400 13.92 -1.51 17.67
CA HIS A 400 13.80 -0.06 17.81
C HIS A 400 14.21 0.39 19.23
N ARG A 401 14.99 1.47 19.29
CA ARG A 401 15.35 2.15 20.55
C ARG A 401 15.34 3.65 20.31
N LYS A 402 14.39 4.36 20.94
CA LYS A 402 14.17 5.80 20.71
C LYS A 402 13.89 6.07 19.21
N ASN A 403 14.67 6.92 18.54
CA ASN A 403 14.59 7.24 17.11
C ASN A 403 15.63 6.47 16.27
N LYS A 404 16.14 5.36 16.79
CA LYS A 404 17.10 4.52 16.10
C LYS A 404 16.54 3.11 15.91
N VAL A 405 16.98 2.46 14.85
CA VAL A 405 16.63 1.09 14.51
C VAL A 405 17.89 0.29 14.19
N ALA A 406 17.93 -0.94 14.68
CA ALA A 406 18.90 -1.93 14.31
C ALA A 406 18.22 -3.02 13.48
N ARG A 407 18.90 -3.51 12.43
CA ARG A 407 18.41 -4.59 11.56
C ARG A 407 19.34 -5.78 11.69
N LEU A 408 18.78 -6.94 12.00
CA LEU A 408 19.53 -8.15 12.29
C LEU A 408 19.01 -9.30 11.42
N PRO A 409 19.88 -10.13 10.82
CA PRO A 409 19.43 -11.34 10.15
C PRO A 409 18.92 -12.36 11.17
N LEU A 410 17.86 -13.07 10.82
CA LEU A 410 17.36 -14.21 11.58
C LEU A 410 17.60 -15.49 10.77
N ASP A 411 18.87 -15.92 10.73
CA ASP A 411 19.31 -17.08 9.92
C ASP A 411 19.00 -18.42 10.60
N ARG A 412 18.67 -18.38 11.89
CA ARG A 412 18.27 -19.51 12.72
C ARG A 412 16.93 -19.22 13.38
N ASN A 413 16.29 -20.25 13.93
CA ASN A 413 15.01 -20.10 14.62
C ASN A 413 15.14 -19.25 15.89
N THR A 414 16.35 -19.13 16.43
CA THR A 414 16.65 -18.34 17.61
C THR A 414 17.75 -17.32 17.32
N LEU A 415 17.54 -16.07 17.76
CA LEU A 415 18.51 -14.98 17.71
C LEU A 415 18.71 -14.40 19.11
N ARG A 416 19.95 -14.34 19.57
CA ARG A 416 20.35 -13.70 20.83
C ARG A 416 20.91 -12.32 20.53
N ILE A 417 20.36 -11.31 21.20
CA ILE A 417 20.60 -9.89 20.96
C ILE A 417 21.12 -9.31 22.26
N LEU A 418 22.33 -8.75 22.26
CA LEU A 418 22.82 -7.90 23.35
C LEU A 418 22.60 -6.44 22.94
N PRO A 419 21.57 -5.75 23.47
CA PRO A 419 21.15 -4.42 23.00
C PRO A 419 22.27 -3.38 22.88
N GLU A 420 23.22 -3.40 23.80
CA GLU A 420 24.31 -2.41 23.85
C GLU A 420 25.43 -2.68 22.83
N SER A 421 25.43 -3.84 22.16
CA SER A 421 26.47 -4.24 21.20
C SER A 421 26.10 -4.03 19.73
N ILE A 422 24.89 -3.56 19.45
CA ILE A 422 24.32 -3.59 18.10
C ILE A 422 24.45 -2.21 17.43
N PRO A 423 24.85 -2.16 16.14
CA PRO A 423 24.86 -0.92 15.39
C PRO A 423 23.44 -0.41 15.17
N TYR A 424 23.18 0.79 15.68
CA TYR A 424 21.93 1.49 15.49
C TYR A 424 22.06 2.57 14.42
N GLU A 425 21.12 2.57 13.50
CA GLU A 425 21.02 3.60 12.49
C GLU A 425 19.91 4.60 12.87
N SER A 426 20.16 5.89 12.68
CA SER A 426 19.13 6.92 12.87
C SER A 426 18.04 6.77 11.79
N THR A 427 16.78 6.90 12.19
CA THR A 427 15.68 7.05 11.23
C THR A 427 15.52 8.52 10.88
N ALA A 428 15.59 8.87 9.59
CA ALA A 428 15.33 10.23 9.15
C ALA A 428 13.91 10.69 9.54
N GLU A 429 13.77 11.97 9.82
CA GLU A 429 12.47 12.60 10.03
C GLU A 429 11.66 12.69 8.72
N GLN A 430 10.40 13.11 8.85
CA GLN A 430 9.33 12.97 7.87
C GLN A 430 9.69 13.35 6.44
N SER A 431 9.05 12.67 5.48
CA SER A 431 9.07 13.05 4.07
C SER A 431 8.65 14.52 3.90
N PRO A 432 9.40 15.33 3.12
CA PRO A 432 9.05 16.73 2.88
C PRO A 432 7.80 16.89 1.99
N PHE A 433 7.33 15.81 1.35
CA PHE A 433 6.14 15.84 0.49
C PHE A 433 4.87 15.67 1.32
N GLN A 434 4.28 16.80 1.71
CA GLN A 434 2.91 16.83 2.21
C GLN A 434 2.04 17.51 1.16
N PRO A 435 1.11 16.78 0.52
CA PRO A 435 0.16 17.43 -0.36
C PRO A 435 -0.75 18.35 0.44
N VAL A 436 -1.27 19.37 -0.24
CA VAL A 436 -2.25 20.29 0.33
C VAL A 436 -3.64 19.83 -0.10
N ARG A 437 -4.53 19.60 0.86
CA ARG A 437 -5.93 19.27 0.58
C ARG A 437 -6.62 20.48 -0.07
N VAL A 438 -7.38 20.21 -1.11
CA VAL A 438 -8.21 21.21 -1.80
C VAL A 438 -9.67 20.85 -1.60
N ASP A 439 -10.35 21.62 -0.77
CA ASP A 439 -11.79 21.48 -0.59
C ASP A 439 -12.52 22.20 -1.74
N GLN A 440 -13.01 21.44 -2.72
CA GLN A 440 -13.87 21.97 -3.76
C GLN A 440 -15.35 21.82 -3.36
N THR A 441 -16.11 22.90 -3.51
CA THR A 441 -17.57 22.84 -3.45
C THR A 441 -18.09 22.21 -4.73
N HIS A 442 -18.48 20.93 -4.66
CA HIS A 442 -19.15 20.30 -5.79
C HIS A 442 -20.54 20.91 -5.96
N GLY A 443 -20.76 21.58 -7.09
CA GLY A 443 -22.08 22.03 -7.53
C GLY A 443 -23.06 20.86 -7.66
N LEU A 444 -24.36 21.16 -7.63
CA LEU A 444 -25.45 20.17 -7.66
C LEU A 444 -25.26 19.12 -8.78
N ARG A 445 -24.88 19.57 -9.98
CA ARG A 445 -24.61 18.70 -11.14
C ARG A 445 -23.52 17.66 -10.88
N GLY A 446 -22.44 18.04 -10.19
CA GLY A 446 -21.36 17.12 -9.84
C GLY A 446 -21.78 16.09 -8.80
N ARG A 447 -22.64 16.49 -7.86
CA ARG A 447 -23.23 15.56 -6.87
C ARG A 447 -24.14 14.54 -7.56
N VAL A 448 -25.03 14.99 -8.46
CA VAL A 448 -25.90 14.11 -9.24
C VAL A 448 -25.10 13.13 -10.08
N ARG A 449 -24.08 13.59 -10.83
CA ARG A 449 -23.21 12.72 -11.63
C ARG A 449 -22.56 11.61 -10.81
N ARG A 450 -22.02 11.93 -9.63
CA ARG A 450 -21.47 10.89 -8.74
C ARG A 450 -22.54 9.96 -8.20
N TRP A 451 -23.71 10.48 -7.87
CA TRP A 451 -24.81 9.67 -7.32
C TRP A 451 -25.36 8.63 -8.31
N ILE A 452 -25.36 8.95 -9.61
CA ILE A 452 -25.76 8.01 -10.67
C ILE A 452 -24.58 7.23 -11.27
N ASP A 453 -23.38 7.39 -10.70
CA ASP A 453 -22.14 6.78 -11.18
C ASP A 453 -21.83 7.12 -12.65
N TRP A 454 -22.06 8.36 -13.06
CA TRP A 454 -21.98 8.79 -14.46
C TRP A 454 -20.61 8.53 -15.09
N GLU A 455 -20.59 7.76 -16.17
CA GLU A 455 -19.40 7.40 -16.93
C GLU A 455 -19.75 7.20 -18.41
N ARG A 456 -18.75 7.28 -19.29
CA ARG A 456 -18.89 7.19 -20.75
C ARG A 456 -18.11 6.02 -21.38
N GLU A 457 -17.37 5.27 -20.58
CA GLU A 457 -16.50 4.16 -21.00
C GLU A 457 -17.30 2.92 -21.38
N THR A 458 -18.39 2.62 -20.66
CA THR A 458 -19.25 1.46 -20.96
C THR A 458 -20.18 1.80 -22.13
N PRO A 459 -20.27 0.99 -23.21
CA PRO A 459 -21.32 1.13 -24.22
C PRO A 459 -22.73 1.08 -23.61
N ILE A 460 -23.67 1.86 -24.14
CA ILE A 460 -25.02 2.01 -23.55
C ILE A 460 -25.78 0.67 -23.51
N ASP A 461 -25.55 -0.17 -24.50
CA ASP A 461 -26.09 -1.52 -24.66
C ASP A 461 -25.52 -2.53 -23.65
N GLU A 462 -24.29 -2.30 -23.16
CA GLU A 462 -23.66 -3.13 -22.12
C GLU A 462 -24.09 -2.76 -20.68
N ILE A 463 -24.75 -1.61 -20.49
CA ILE A 463 -25.26 -1.20 -19.19
C ILE A 463 -26.50 -2.04 -18.83
N ALA A 464 -26.33 -2.97 -17.90
CA ALA A 464 -27.42 -3.80 -17.41
C ALA A 464 -28.46 -2.94 -16.66
N PRO A 465 -29.77 -2.96 -17.02
CA PRO A 465 -30.80 -2.15 -16.38
C PRO A 465 -31.29 -2.80 -15.06
N THR A 466 -30.36 -3.34 -14.28
CA THR A 466 -30.65 -4.12 -13.07
C THR A 466 -30.95 -3.25 -11.85
N ASN A 467 -30.64 -1.96 -11.93
CA ASN A 467 -30.94 -1.00 -10.87
C ASN A 467 -31.32 0.37 -11.46
N TRP A 468 -31.93 1.21 -10.62
CA TRP A 468 -32.43 2.52 -11.04
C TRP A 468 -31.31 3.48 -11.48
N ARG A 469 -30.08 3.36 -10.95
CA ARG A 469 -28.93 4.19 -11.38
C ARG A 469 -28.57 3.89 -12.83
N ASN A 470 -28.56 2.61 -13.18
CA ASN A 470 -28.25 2.16 -14.53
C ASN A 470 -29.36 2.53 -15.51
N LEU A 471 -30.63 2.44 -15.09
CA LEU A 471 -31.74 2.95 -15.89
C LEU A 471 -31.60 4.46 -16.14
N ALA A 472 -31.34 5.24 -15.09
CA ALA A 472 -31.13 6.68 -15.20
C ALA A 472 -29.91 7.02 -16.08
N LYS A 473 -28.78 6.32 -15.89
CA LYS A 473 -27.56 6.47 -16.69
C LYS A 473 -27.82 6.19 -18.17
N ARG A 474 -28.51 5.09 -18.49
CA ARG A 474 -28.89 4.74 -19.88
C ARG A 474 -29.80 5.81 -20.48
N THR A 475 -30.90 6.14 -19.81
CA THR A 475 -31.86 7.14 -20.30
C THR A 475 -31.19 8.48 -20.56
N LEU A 476 -30.36 8.96 -19.63
CA LEU A 476 -29.64 10.22 -19.78
C LEU A 476 -28.59 10.18 -20.90
N ARG A 477 -27.89 9.06 -21.12
CA ARG A 477 -26.95 8.91 -22.24
C ARG A 477 -27.65 8.79 -23.60
N THR A 478 -28.86 8.25 -23.66
CA THR A 478 -29.67 8.20 -24.88
C THR A 478 -30.26 9.57 -25.22
N LEU A 479 -30.73 10.31 -24.21
CA LEU A 479 -31.29 11.65 -24.40
C LEU A 479 -30.22 12.73 -24.63
N TRP A 480 -28.99 12.48 -24.18
CA TRP A 480 -27.88 13.43 -24.24
C TRP A 480 -26.56 12.73 -24.61
N PRO A 481 -26.39 12.31 -25.88
CA PRO A 481 -25.20 11.61 -26.34
C PRO A 481 -23.88 12.35 -26.02
#